data_AF-A0A960J6Y5-F1
#
_entry.id   AF-A0A960J6Y5-F1
#
_cell.length_a   1.000
_cell.length_b   1.000
_cell.length_c   1.000
_cell.angle_alpha   90.00
_cell.angle_beta   90.00
_cell.angle_gamma   90.00
#
_symmetry.space_group_name_H-M   'P 1'
#
loop_
_entity.id
_entity.type
_entity.pdbx_description
1 polymer ?
#
loop_
_entity_poly.entity_id
_entity_poly.type
_entity_poly.pdbx_seq_one_letter_code
_entity_poly.pdbx_strand_id
1 'polypeptide(L)'
;GEWGQVPAWGFATVVDSAADALAEGDRLFGYLPMADHLRLRPRPGGEGQVVDASEHRAALPAAYNSYRRVDADPLYDPDHEDAQMVLWPLFFTGFVLDRFLGQNDAFGARAVVLSSASSKTAIATASSLARRGDVEVVGLTSPGHVEMVQGLGPYDRVVAYDDVAGLATEPAVYVDFAGDTEVRAAVHRHYGDALAHSALVGGTHWDRSGPGEVPGIEPQFFFAPDHWDPEAEAALPEAWR
;
A
#
# COMPACT_ATOMS: atom_id res chain seq x y z
N GLY A 1 24.26 -6.44 -18.62
CA GLY A 1 24.55 -4.99 -18.64
C GLY A 1 24.89 -4.56 -17.24
N GLU A 2 25.80 -3.62 -17.07
CA GLU A 2 26.30 -3.10 -15.77
C GLU A 2 25.28 -2.25 -14.99
N TRP A 3 24.04 -2.13 -15.47
CA TRP A 3 22.98 -1.34 -14.87
C TRP A 3 21.80 -2.24 -14.47
N GLY A 4 21.28 -2.04 -13.25
CA GLY A 4 20.10 -2.75 -12.78
C GLY A 4 18.87 -2.40 -13.61
N GLN A 5 18.00 -3.38 -13.87
CA GLN A 5 16.69 -3.15 -14.46
C GLN A 5 15.72 -2.81 -13.33
N VAL A 6 15.30 -1.55 -13.28
CA VAL A 6 14.36 -1.09 -12.25
C VAL A 6 12.99 -1.69 -12.56
N PRO A 7 12.35 -2.38 -11.59
CA PRO A 7 11.02 -2.93 -11.77
C PRO A 7 9.92 -1.86 -11.64
N ALA A 8 8.79 -2.09 -12.29
CA ALA A 8 7.60 -1.27 -12.31
C ALA A 8 6.36 -2.16 -12.40
N TRP A 9 5.20 -1.64 -12.00
CA TRP A 9 3.92 -2.28 -12.26
C TRP A 9 3.47 -1.92 -13.67
N GLY A 10 3.07 -2.92 -14.45
CA GLY A 10 2.75 -2.71 -15.86
C GLY A 10 2.03 -3.86 -16.52
N PHE A 11 1.72 -3.64 -17.79
CA PHE A 11 1.14 -4.65 -18.68
C PHE A 11 2.20 -5.19 -19.64
N ALA A 12 2.15 -6.49 -19.91
CA ALA A 12 2.97 -7.17 -20.91
C ALA A 12 2.09 -8.06 -21.80
N THR A 13 2.49 -8.23 -23.06
CA THR A 13 1.85 -9.17 -23.99
C THR A 13 2.82 -10.29 -24.31
N VAL A 14 2.34 -11.53 -24.31
CA VAL A 14 3.14 -12.69 -24.69
C VAL A 14 3.35 -12.66 -26.21
N VAL A 15 4.60 -12.51 -26.65
CA VAL A 15 4.97 -12.45 -28.08
C VAL A 15 5.49 -13.77 -28.64
N ASP A 16 5.89 -14.70 -27.77
CA ASP A 16 6.36 -16.05 -28.11
C ASP A 16 6.17 -16.93 -26.86
N SER A 17 5.68 -18.16 -27.03
CA SER A 17 5.50 -19.10 -25.91
C SER A 17 5.72 -20.55 -26.31
N ALA A 18 6.47 -21.25 -25.47
CA ALA A 18 6.61 -22.71 -25.49
C ALA A 18 6.00 -23.37 -24.23
N ALA A 19 5.23 -22.63 -23.43
CA ALA A 19 4.68 -23.10 -22.16
C ALA A 19 3.15 -23.28 -22.25
N ASP A 20 2.62 -24.38 -21.70
CA ASP A 20 1.17 -24.61 -21.67
C ASP A 20 0.41 -23.57 -20.80
N ALA A 21 1.13 -22.93 -19.87
CA ALA A 21 0.55 -21.99 -18.91
C ALA A 21 0.32 -20.57 -19.49
N LEU A 22 0.81 -20.26 -20.68
CA LEU A 22 0.64 -18.95 -21.36
C LEU A 22 0.66 -19.15 -22.88
N ALA A 23 -0.30 -18.58 -23.60
CA ALA A 23 -0.32 -18.58 -25.06
C ALA A 23 0.19 -17.24 -25.64
N GLU A 24 0.66 -17.26 -26.88
CA GLU A 24 0.90 -16.01 -27.63
C GLU A 24 -0.37 -15.15 -27.67
N GLY A 25 -0.23 -13.85 -27.43
CA GLY A 25 -1.34 -12.90 -27.33
C GLY A 25 -1.92 -12.73 -25.93
N ASP A 26 -1.65 -13.64 -24.97
CA ASP A 26 -2.07 -13.45 -23.58
C ASP A 26 -1.50 -12.11 -23.04
N ARG A 27 -2.36 -11.30 -22.42
CA ARG A 27 -1.95 -10.05 -21.74
C ARG A 27 -1.92 -10.24 -20.23
N LEU A 28 -0.87 -9.73 -19.62
CA LEU A 28 -0.58 -9.89 -18.19
C LEU A 28 -0.38 -8.54 -17.52
N PHE A 29 -0.91 -8.38 -16.31
CA PHE A 29 -0.62 -7.27 -15.39
C PHE A 29 0.19 -7.78 -14.19
N GLY A 30 1.25 -7.06 -13.82
CA GLY A 30 2.03 -7.38 -12.62
C GLY A 30 3.34 -6.60 -12.50
N TYR A 31 4.24 -7.09 -11.65
CA TYR A 31 5.52 -6.46 -11.37
C TYR A 31 6.59 -6.89 -12.38
N LEU A 32 6.89 -6.01 -13.34
CA LEU A 32 7.73 -6.24 -14.52
C LEU A 32 9.03 -5.41 -14.44
N PRO A 33 10.13 -5.81 -15.09
CA PRO A 33 11.26 -4.91 -15.30
C PRO A 33 10.89 -3.84 -16.33
N MET A 34 11.42 -2.62 -16.19
CA MET A 34 11.41 -1.63 -17.28
C MET A 34 12.37 -2.07 -18.40
N ALA A 35 11.87 -2.91 -19.30
CA ALA A 35 12.59 -3.49 -20.42
C ALA A 35 11.62 -3.82 -21.56
N ASP A 36 12.14 -3.93 -22.79
CA ASP A 36 11.31 -4.27 -23.95
C ASP A 36 10.80 -5.72 -23.91
N HIS A 37 11.54 -6.61 -23.25
CA HIS A 37 11.22 -8.05 -23.16
C HIS A 37 11.61 -8.61 -21.80
N LEU A 38 10.82 -9.58 -21.32
CA LEU A 38 11.09 -10.39 -20.14
C LEU A 38 10.89 -11.87 -20.51
N ARG A 39 11.84 -12.72 -20.10
CA ARG A 39 11.67 -14.18 -20.20
C ARG A 39 11.09 -14.70 -18.89
N LEU A 40 9.92 -15.32 -18.97
CA LEU A 40 9.24 -15.95 -17.84
C LEU A 40 9.47 -17.46 -17.84
N ARG A 41 9.41 -18.08 -16.66
CA ARG A 41 9.14 -19.51 -16.50
C ARG A 41 7.76 -19.67 -15.89
N PRO A 42 6.69 -19.52 -16.69
CA PRO A 42 5.34 -19.49 -16.15
C PRO A 42 4.92 -20.85 -15.63
N ARG A 43 4.26 -20.85 -14.47
CA ARG A 43 3.48 -21.99 -13.97
C ARG A 43 2.05 -21.53 -13.68
N PRO A 44 1.05 -22.43 -13.76
CA PRO A 44 -0.30 -22.11 -13.33
C PRO A 44 -0.32 -21.57 -11.89
N GLY A 45 -1.06 -20.48 -11.69
CA GLY A 45 -1.35 -19.88 -10.38
C GLY A 45 -2.77 -20.19 -9.92
N GLY A 46 -3.36 -19.28 -9.14
CA GLY A 46 -4.80 -19.25 -8.87
C GLY A 46 -5.62 -18.94 -10.13
N GLU A 47 -6.94 -18.84 -9.97
CA GLU A 47 -7.84 -18.50 -11.08
C GLU A 47 -7.43 -17.17 -11.73
N GLY A 48 -7.27 -17.17 -13.06
CA GLY A 48 -6.83 -15.99 -13.81
C GLY A 48 -5.37 -15.58 -13.59
N GLN A 49 -4.55 -16.36 -12.86
CA GLN A 49 -3.19 -15.99 -12.51
C GLN A 49 -2.12 -16.92 -13.07
N VAL A 50 -0.93 -16.37 -13.26
CA VAL A 50 0.29 -17.09 -13.63
C VAL A 50 1.42 -16.65 -12.71
N VAL A 51 2.22 -17.60 -12.24
CA VAL A 51 3.39 -17.31 -11.39
C VAL A 51 4.67 -17.51 -12.20
N ASP A 52 5.62 -16.60 -12.08
CA ASP A 52 6.95 -16.77 -12.66
C ASP A 52 7.86 -17.54 -11.70
N ALA A 53 8.14 -18.78 -12.09
CA ALA A 53 9.02 -19.71 -11.39
C ALA A 53 10.49 -19.56 -11.81
N SER A 54 10.89 -18.45 -12.43
CA SER A 54 12.29 -18.16 -12.69
C SER A 54 13.07 -18.09 -11.38
N GLU A 55 14.25 -18.70 -11.32
CA GLU A 55 15.04 -18.86 -10.08
C GLU A 55 15.26 -17.54 -9.32
N HIS A 56 15.56 -16.46 -10.06
CA HIS A 56 15.78 -15.12 -9.49
C HIS A 56 14.50 -14.42 -8.97
N ARG A 57 13.31 -14.97 -9.26
CA ARG A 57 11.99 -14.46 -8.82
C ARG A 57 11.25 -15.43 -7.89
N ALA A 58 11.67 -16.69 -7.83
CA ALA A 58 10.98 -17.74 -7.08
C ALA A 58 10.90 -17.47 -5.57
N ALA A 59 11.88 -16.75 -5.00
CA ALA A 59 11.90 -16.37 -3.59
C ALA A 59 11.20 -15.05 -3.28
N LEU A 60 10.68 -14.34 -4.30
CA LEU A 60 9.92 -13.11 -4.06
C LEU A 60 8.55 -13.44 -3.44
N PRO A 61 8.00 -12.54 -2.62
CA PRO A 61 6.60 -12.61 -2.21
C PRO A 61 5.67 -12.75 -3.42
N ALA A 62 4.55 -13.45 -3.23
CA ALA A 62 3.59 -13.77 -4.30
C ALA A 62 3.13 -12.53 -5.07
N ALA A 63 2.96 -11.39 -4.38
CA ALA A 63 2.59 -10.12 -4.98
C ALA A 63 3.58 -9.61 -6.06
N TYR A 64 4.84 -10.04 -6.04
CA TYR A 64 5.89 -9.54 -6.94
C TYR A 64 6.33 -10.53 -8.02
N ASN A 65 5.93 -11.80 -7.94
CA ASN A 65 6.20 -12.83 -8.95
C ASN A 65 4.95 -13.46 -9.57
N SER A 66 3.76 -13.01 -9.18
CA SER A 66 2.49 -13.41 -9.79
C SER A 66 1.97 -12.32 -10.72
N TYR A 67 1.31 -12.76 -11.80
CA TYR A 67 0.69 -11.91 -12.80
C TYR A 67 -0.78 -12.27 -12.95
N ARG A 68 -1.62 -11.27 -13.18
CA ARG A 68 -3.03 -11.43 -13.52
C ARG A 68 -3.21 -11.40 -15.03
N ARG A 69 -3.95 -12.35 -15.57
CA ARG A 69 -4.38 -12.35 -16.98
C ARG A 69 -5.45 -11.27 -17.13
N VAL A 70 -5.22 -10.34 -18.04
CA VAL A 70 -6.11 -9.19 -18.29
C VAL A 70 -7.55 -9.65 -18.56
N ASP A 71 -7.73 -10.65 -19.43
CA ASP A 71 -9.06 -11.16 -19.82
C ASP A 71 -9.82 -11.87 -18.69
N ALA A 72 -9.11 -12.24 -17.60
CA ALA A 72 -9.68 -12.89 -16.43
C ALA A 72 -9.63 -11.99 -15.18
N ASP A 73 -9.13 -10.77 -15.29
CA ASP A 73 -8.95 -9.86 -14.17
C ASP A 73 -10.23 -9.02 -13.98
N PRO A 74 -11.03 -9.27 -12.92
CA PRO A 74 -12.27 -8.53 -12.67
C PRO A 74 -12.03 -7.05 -12.31
N LEU A 75 -10.76 -6.66 -12.11
CA LEU A 75 -10.34 -5.31 -11.77
C LEU A 75 -9.89 -4.51 -12.99
N TYR A 76 -9.73 -5.19 -14.14
CA TYR A 76 -9.22 -4.57 -15.34
C TYR A 76 -10.27 -3.70 -16.00
N ASP A 77 -9.86 -2.48 -16.32
CA ASP A 77 -10.63 -1.54 -17.13
C ASP A 77 -9.70 -0.99 -18.24
N PRO A 78 -9.99 -1.25 -19.52
CA PRO A 78 -9.15 -0.80 -20.63
C PRO A 78 -9.03 0.72 -20.72
N ASP A 79 -10.01 1.48 -20.22
CA ASP A 79 -9.97 2.94 -20.25
C ASP A 79 -9.07 3.53 -19.14
N HIS A 80 -8.63 2.70 -18.19
CA HIS A 80 -7.89 3.13 -17.00
C HIS A 80 -6.57 2.38 -16.77
N GLU A 81 -5.98 1.75 -17.79
CA GLU A 81 -4.70 1.02 -17.67
C GLU A 81 -3.59 1.87 -17.02
N ASP A 82 -3.42 3.11 -17.48
CA ASP A 82 -2.39 4.03 -16.97
C ASP A 82 -2.58 4.32 -15.47
N ALA A 83 -3.83 4.50 -15.05
CA ALA A 83 -4.17 4.71 -13.65
C ALA A 83 -3.93 3.43 -12.84
N GLN A 84 -4.31 2.26 -13.36
CA GLN A 84 -4.07 0.98 -12.70
C GLN A 84 -2.57 0.73 -12.49
N MET A 85 -1.72 0.96 -13.49
CA MET A 85 -0.26 0.79 -13.34
C MET A 85 0.33 1.60 -12.19
N VAL A 86 -0.15 2.83 -11.99
CA VAL A 86 0.37 3.74 -10.96
C VAL A 86 -0.28 3.51 -9.61
N LEU A 87 -1.60 3.33 -9.57
CA LEU A 87 -2.39 3.31 -8.33
C LEU A 87 -2.44 1.93 -7.70
N TRP A 88 -2.38 0.86 -8.50
CA TRP A 88 -2.47 -0.52 -8.00
C TRP A 88 -1.56 -0.82 -6.80
N PRO A 89 -0.23 -0.61 -6.85
CA PRO A 89 0.63 -0.95 -5.71
C PRO A 89 0.33 -0.11 -4.46
N LEU A 90 -0.11 1.12 -4.65
CA LEU A 90 -0.39 2.08 -3.59
C LEU A 90 -1.71 1.74 -2.91
N PHE A 91 -2.71 1.39 -3.71
CA PHE A 91 -3.98 0.85 -3.24
C PHE A 91 -3.79 -0.49 -2.54
N PHE A 92 -3.08 -1.43 -3.15
CA PHE A 92 -2.82 -2.75 -2.58
C PHE A 92 -2.26 -2.62 -1.16
N THR A 93 -1.24 -1.77 -0.99
CA THR A 93 -0.64 -1.50 0.34
C THR A 93 -1.68 -0.93 1.30
N GLY A 94 -2.45 0.07 0.87
CA GLY A 94 -3.44 0.71 1.72
C GLY A 94 -4.61 -0.18 2.12
N PHE A 95 -5.08 -1.04 1.21
CA PHE A 95 -6.11 -2.05 1.43
C PHE A 95 -5.65 -3.12 2.42
N VAL A 96 -4.45 -3.66 2.23
CA VAL A 96 -3.91 -4.67 3.16
C VAL A 96 -3.68 -4.05 4.54
N LEU A 97 -3.31 -2.78 4.61
CA LEU A 97 -3.19 -2.07 5.89
C LEU A 97 -4.53 -1.89 6.59
N ASP A 98 -5.58 -1.48 5.89
CA ASP A 98 -6.93 -1.43 6.43
C ASP A 98 -7.33 -2.80 7.01
N ARG A 99 -7.16 -3.87 6.22
CA ARG A 99 -7.46 -5.24 6.69
C ARG A 99 -6.67 -5.64 7.93
N PHE A 100 -5.37 -5.38 7.95
CA PHE A 100 -4.51 -5.63 9.10
C PHE A 100 -5.04 -4.91 10.35
N LEU A 101 -5.43 -3.63 10.22
CA LEU A 101 -6.03 -2.89 11.33
C LEU A 101 -7.36 -3.51 11.77
N GLY A 102 -8.22 -3.92 10.83
CA GLY A 102 -9.52 -4.52 11.14
C GLY A 102 -9.40 -5.89 11.83
N GLN A 103 -8.48 -6.73 11.38
CA GLN A 103 -8.17 -8.02 12.00
C GLN A 103 -7.68 -7.90 13.45
N ASN A 104 -7.12 -6.74 13.80
CA ASN A 104 -6.64 -6.43 15.15
C ASN A 104 -7.60 -5.51 15.93
N ASP A 105 -8.84 -5.32 15.48
CA ASP A 105 -9.84 -4.43 16.11
C ASP A 105 -9.29 -3.01 16.33
N ALA A 106 -8.54 -2.50 15.34
CA ALA A 106 -7.76 -1.26 15.39
C ALA A 106 -6.87 -1.13 16.65
N PHE A 107 -6.47 -2.24 17.27
CA PHE A 107 -5.76 -2.28 18.55
C PHE A 107 -6.51 -1.55 19.68
N GLY A 108 -7.85 -1.49 19.60
CA GLY A 108 -8.70 -0.75 20.52
C GLY A 108 -8.68 0.78 20.33
N ALA A 109 -8.11 1.27 19.23
CA ALA A 109 -8.05 2.70 18.92
C ALA A 109 -9.41 3.28 18.52
N ARG A 110 -9.59 4.56 18.82
CA ARG A 110 -10.70 5.39 18.35
C ARG A 110 -10.37 6.15 17.08
N ALA A 111 -9.09 6.41 16.85
CA ALA A 111 -8.61 7.13 15.67
C ALA A 111 -7.42 6.41 15.03
N VAL A 112 -7.34 6.51 13.70
CA VAL A 112 -6.17 6.13 12.91
C VAL A 112 -5.59 7.41 12.29
N VAL A 113 -4.37 7.74 12.70
CA VAL A 113 -3.64 8.94 12.30
C VAL A 113 -2.66 8.58 11.19
N LEU A 114 -2.86 9.14 10.00
CA LEU A 114 -2.09 8.83 8.79
C LEU A 114 -1.17 10.02 8.45
N SER A 115 0.16 9.84 8.49
CA SER A 115 1.08 10.86 7.98
C SER A 115 1.10 10.91 6.46
N SER A 116 1.65 12.00 5.88
CA SER A 116 1.68 12.20 4.43
C SER A 116 0.30 12.02 3.79
N ALA A 117 -0.72 12.65 4.37
CA ALA A 117 -2.13 12.44 3.99
C ALA A 117 -2.47 12.86 2.55
N SER A 118 -1.58 13.57 1.85
CA SER A 118 -1.71 13.82 0.40
C SER A 118 -1.06 12.74 -0.48
N SER A 119 -0.36 11.76 0.11
CA SER A 119 0.25 10.65 -0.62
C SER A 119 -0.81 9.64 -1.06
N LYS A 120 -0.57 9.01 -2.22
CA LYS A 120 -1.54 8.09 -2.83
C LYS A 120 -1.81 6.86 -1.95
N THR A 121 -0.79 6.35 -1.25
CA THR A 121 -0.94 5.24 -0.31
C THR A 121 -1.80 5.66 0.89
N ALA A 122 -1.53 6.83 1.49
CA ALA A 122 -2.33 7.33 2.61
C ALA A 122 -3.79 7.58 2.20
N ILE A 123 -4.03 8.11 1.00
CA ILE A 123 -5.38 8.32 0.45
C ILE A 123 -6.11 6.99 0.25
N ALA A 124 -5.43 5.97 -0.28
CA ALA A 124 -6.02 4.64 -0.46
C ALA A 124 -6.35 3.96 0.88
N THR A 125 -5.47 4.09 1.87
CA THR A 125 -5.71 3.63 3.24
C THR A 125 -6.91 4.36 3.84
N ALA A 126 -6.93 5.69 3.78
CA ALA A 126 -8.03 6.50 4.31
C ALA A 126 -9.37 6.12 3.66
N SER A 127 -9.38 5.93 2.35
CA SER A 127 -10.60 5.54 1.60
C SER A 127 -11.11 4.15 2.00
N SER A 128 -10.22 3.24 2.40
CA SER A 128 -10.61 1.90 2.88
C SER A 128 -11.13 1.97 4.32
N LEU A 129 -10.44 2.71 5.20
CA LEU A 129 -10.88 2.93 6.58
C LEU A 129 -12.22 3.67 6.66
N ALA A 130 -12.42 4.70 5.84
CA ALA A 130 -13.68 5.45 5.78
C ALA A 130 -14.86 4.58 5.33
N ARG A 131 -14.63 3.61 4.43
CA ARG A 131 -15.65 2.63 4.03
C ARG A 131 -15.99 1.66 5.16
N ARG A 132 -15.02 1.30 6.00
CA ARG A 132 -15.22 0.45 7.18
C ARG A 132 -15.98 1.18 8.29
N GLY A 133 -15.64 2.45 8.53
CA GLY A 133 -16.42 3.39 9.36
C GLY A 133 -16.43 3.12 10.86
N ASP A 134 -15.44 2.38 11.38
CA ASP A 134 -15.34 1.99 12.80
C ASP A 134 -14.34 2.83 13.62
N VAL A 135 -13.57 3.70 12.96
CA VAL A 135 -12.55 4.59 13.55
C VAL A 135 -12.62 5.97 12.91
N GLU A 136 -12.19 7.00 13.64
CA GLU A 136 -11.92 8.32 13.07
C GLU A 136 -10.65 8.28 12.20
N VAL A 137 -10.74 8.70 10.95
CA VAL A 137 -9.62 8.77 10.01
C VAL A 137 -9.02 10.18 10.03
N VAL A 138 -7.85 10.33 10.65
CA VAL A 138 -7.16 11.60 10.80
C VAL A 138 -5.98 11.69 9.83
N GLY A 139 -5.97 12.67 8.93
CA GLY A 139 -4.85 12.94 8.03
C GLY A 139 -3.89 13.98 8.59
N LEU A 140 -2.59 13.67 8.64
CA LEU A 140 -1.53 14.64 8.90
C LEU A 140 -0.82 15.02 7.60
N THR A 141 -0.69 16.33 7.36
CA THR A 141 -0.01 16.86 6.17
C THR A 141 0.67 18.19 6.43
N SER A 142 1.41 18.72 5.45
CA SER A 142 2.01 20.05 5.58
C SER A 142 0.92 21.14 5.56
N PRO A 143 1.15 22.30 6.20
CA PRO A 143 0.16 23.38 6.27
C PRO A 143 -0.42 23.77 4.91
N GLY A 144 0.41 23.80 3.85
CA GLY A 144 0.00 24.14 2.49
C GLY A 144 -0.87 23.10 1.78
N HIS A 145 -1.01 21.89 2.33
CA HIS A 145 -1.82 20.81 1.75
C HIS A 145 -3.12 20.53 2.51
N VAL A 146 -3.37 21.18 3.66
CA VAL A 146 -4.52 20.87 4.51
C VAL A 146 -5.84 20.98 3.75
N GLU A 147 -6.10 22.12 3.11
CA GLU A 147 -7.36 22.37 2.39
C GLU A 147 -7.56 21.37 1.22
N MET A 148 -6.49 21.09 0.47
CA MET A 148 -6.52 20.12 -0.62
C MET A 148 -6.87 18.71 -0.13
N VAL A 149 -6.22 18.26 0.96
CA VAL A 149 -6.45 16.92 1.52
C VAL A 149 -7.86 16.81 2.12
N GLN A 150 -8.36 17.86 2.77
CA GLN A 150 -9.75 17.91 3.24
C GLN A 150 -10.74 17.74 2.08
N GLY A 151 -10.45 18.39 0.94
CA GLY A 151 -11.26 18.28 -0.27
C GLY A 151 -11.27 16.90 -0.93
N LEU A 152 -10.37 15.98 -0.55
CA LEU A 152 -10.36 14.62 -1.10
C LEU A 152 -11.53 13.78 -0.57
N GLY A 153 -11.98 14.03 0.67
CA GLY A 153 -13.15 13.37 1.27
C GLY A 153 -12.94 12.13 2.18
N PRO A 154 -11.87 11.32 2.10
CA PRO A 154 -11.78 10.10 2.91
C PRO A 154 -11.28 10.33 4.34
N TYR A 155 -10.96 11.57 4.73
CA TYR A 155 -10.51 11.92 6.07
C TYR A 155 -11.65 12.60 6.83
N ASP A 156 -11.94 12.12 8.04
CA ASP A 156 -12.88 12.80 8.95
C ASP A 156 -12.31 14.14 9.43
N ARG A 157 -10.98 14.18 9.63
CA ARG A 157 -10.26 15.38 10.04
C ARG A 157 -8.88 15.41 9.38
N VAL A 158 -8.44 16.61 8.99
CA VAL A 158 -7.07 16.84 8.50
C VAL A 158 -6.42 17.90 9.35
N VAL A 159 -5.20 17.64 9.80
CA VAL A 159 -4.42 18.48 10.72
C VAL A 159 -3.04 18.72 10.13
N ALA A 160 -2.52 19.93 10.29
CA ALA A 160 -1.15 20.23 9.89
C ALA A 160 -0.16 19.54 10.83
N TYR A 161 1.04 19.19 10.34
CA TYR A 161 2.08 18.59 11.19
C TYR A 161 2.43 19.43 12.43
N ASP A 162 2.39 20.77 12.32
CA ASP A 162 2.69 21.68 13.43
C ASP A 162 1.59 21.67 14.53
N ASP A 163 0.40 21.15 14.21
CA ASP A 163 -0.78 21.17 15.07
C ASP A 163 -1.11 19.81 15.71
N VAL A 164 -0.17 18.85 15.70
CA VAL A 164 -0.34 17.52 16.30
C VAL A 164 -0.78 17.59 17.77
N ALA A 165 -0.30 18.60 18.52
CA ALA A 165 -0.68 18.81 19.93
C ALA A 165 -2.19 19.09 20.15
N GLY A 166 -2.93 19.44 19.09
CA GLY A 166 -4.37 19.67 19.11
C GLY A 166 -5.23 18.46 18.74
N LEU A 167 -4.61 17.29 18.57
CA LEU A 167 -5.32 16.03 18.39
C LEU A 167 -5.97 15.57 19.70
N ALA A 168 -6.98 14.72 19.57
CA ALA A 168 -7.58 14.05 20.70
C ALA A 168 -6.55 13.14 21.40
N THR A 169 -6.80 12.73 22.64
CA THR A 169 -5.85 11.93 23.44
C THR A 169 -6.38 10.53 23.75
N GLU A 170 -7.51 10.16 23.15
CA GLU A 170 -8.04 8.81 23.13
C GLU A 170 -7.07 7.82 22.45
N PRO A 171 -7.21 6.51 22.71
CA PRO A 171 -6.36 5.52 22.08
C PRO A 171 -6.32 5.67 20.56
N ALA A 172 -5.12 5.67 19.99
CA ALA A 172 -4.92 5.90 18.56
C ALA A 172 -3.92 4.91 17.96
N VAL A 173 -4.08 4.66 16.65
CA VAL A 173 -3.04 4.05 15.82
C VAL A 173 -2.37 5.15 15.01
N TYR A 174 -1.05 5.12 14.93
CA TYR A 174 -0.29 5.94 13.99
C TYR A 174 0.21 5.09 12.82
N VAL A 175 -0.01 5.57 11.59
CA VAL A 175 0.52 4.98 10.37
C VAL A 175 1.41 6.00 9.68
N ASP A 176 2.70 5.70 9.63
CA ASP A 176 3.73 6.57 9.10
C ASP A 176 4.05 6.26 7.63
N PHE A 177 3.61 7.16 6.75
CA PHE A 177 3.97 7.16 5.32
C PHE A 177 5.05 8.20 4.99
N ALA A 178 5.18 9.24 5.81
CA ALA A 178 6.17 10.30 5.64
C ALA A 178 7.58 9.79 5.92
N GLY A 179 7.74 9.00 7.00
CA GLY A 179 9.04 8.62 7.52
C GLY A 179 9.84 9.80 8.11
N ASP A 180 9.16 10.91 8.39
CA ASP A 180 9.77 12.08 9.03
C ASP A 180 9.86 11.83 10.55
N THR A 181 11.08 11.75 11.06
CA THR A 181 11.37 11.40 12.45
C THR A 181 10.84 12.43 13.45
N GLU A 182 10.75 13.72 13.08
CA GLU A 182 10.23 14.77 13.95
C GLU A 182 8.72 14.67 14.11
N VAL A 183 8.01 14.45 12.99
CA VAL A 183 6.56 14.21 12.99
C VAL A 183 6.22 12.97 13.80
N ARG A 184 6.94 11.86 13.56
CA ARG A 184 6.73 10.63 14.31
C ARG A 184 6.96 10.84 15.81
N ALA A 185 8.06 11.50 16.20
CA ALA A 185 8.33 11.78 17.59
C ALA A 185 7.29 12.71 18.23
N ALA A 186 6.73 13.67 17.48
CA ALA A 186 5.65 14.54 17.94
C ALA A 186 4.36 13.75 18.22
N VAL A 187 3.96 12.85 17.31
CA VAL A 187 2.79 11.98 17.48
C VAL A 187 2.97 11.05 18.69
N HIS A 188 4.14 10.41 18.80
CA HIS A 188 4.46 9.54 19.94
C HIS A 188 4.44 10.29 21.27
N ARG A 189 4.98 11.51 21.33
CA ARG A 189 4.91 12.34 22.54
C ARG A 189 3.49 12.78 22.88
N HIS A 190 2.68 13.11 21.87
CA HIS A 190 1.30 13.57 22.05
C HIS A 190 0.42 12.48 22.66
N TYR A 191 0.42 11.29 22.06
CA TYR A 191 -0.42 10.19 22.53
C TYR A 191 0.18 9.43 23.73
N GLY A 192 1.51 9.37 23.85
CA GLY A 192 2.17 8.64 24.94
C GLY A 192 1.68 7.20 25.04
N ASP A 193 1.23 6.80 26.23
CA ASP A 193 0.69 5.46 26.51
C ASP A 193 -0.64 5.16 25.80
N ALA A 194 -1.34 6.18 25.29
CA ALA A 194 -2.55 6.00 24.49
C ALA A 194 -2.26 5.60 23.03
N LEU A 195 -1.01 5.66 22.59
CA LEU A 195 -0.66 5.18 21.25
C LEU A 195 -0.65 3.64 21.26
N ALA A 196 -1.71 3.04 20.74
CA ALA A 196 -1.95 1.59 20.80
C ALA A 196 -1.11 0.83 19.77
N HIS A 197 -0.83 1.45 18.62
CA HIS A 197 0.02 0.86 17.57
C HIS A 197 0.70 1.96 16.74
N SER A 198 1.89 1.67 16.22
CA SER A 198 2.67 2.57 15.37
C SER A 198 3.27 1.76 14.23
N ALA A 199 2.78 1.98 13.01
CA ALA A 199 3.17 1.25 11.81
C ALA A 199 4.01 2.12 10.88
N LEU A 200 5.14 1.61 10.40
CA LEU A 200 5.98 2.24 9.38
C LEU A 200 5.73 1.55 8.03
N VAL A 201 5.06 2.22 7.11
CA VAL A 201 4.68 1.65 5.80
C VAL A 201 5.68 2.04 4.71
N GLY A 202 6.39 3.15 4.91
CA GLY A 202 7.44 3.60 4.01
C GLY A 202 8.13 4.88 4.50
N GLY A 203 9.30 5.15 3.92
CA GLY A 203 10.03 6.41 4.08
C GLY A 203 10.01 7.18 2.77
N THR A 204 8.99 8.00 2.56
CA THR A 204 8.92 8.89 1.37
C THR A 204 9.97 9.99 1.42
N HIS A 205 10.49 10.32 2.61
CA HIS A 205 11.63 11.21 2.80
C HIS A 205 12.91 10.43 3.11
N TRP A 206 13.57 9.84 2.12
CA TRP A 206 14.83 9.09 2.33
C TRP A 206 15.93 9.93 3.01
N ASP A 207 15.93 11.26 2.81
CA ASP A 207 16.89 12.19 3.43
C ASP A 207 16.62 12.47 4.92
N ARG A 208 15.41 12.18 5.42
CA ARG A 208 14.99 12.34 6.83
C ARG A 208 14.57 11.04 7.52
N SER A 209 14.66 9.94 6.79
CA SER A 209 14.33 8.60 7.26
C SER A 209 15.44 8.08 8.17
N GLY A 210 15.07 7.57 9.33
CA GLY A 210 16.00 6.96 10.27
C GLY A 210 15.27 6.28 11.43
N PRO A 211 15.96 5.39 12.18
CA PRO A 211 15.40 4.67 13.32
C PRO A 211 15.20 5.56 14.55
N GLY A 212 15.05 6.88 14.36
CA GLY A 212 15.07 7.88 15.43
C GLY A 212 14.25 7.43 16.62
N GLU A 213 14.90 7.41 17.79
CA GLU A 213 14.30 6.98 19.05
C GLU A 213 13.03 7.79 19.30
N VAL A 214 11.93 7.09 19.56
CA VAL A 214 10.65 7.68 19.91
C VAL A 214 10.22 7.20 21.28
N PRO A 215 9.54 8.05 22.07
CA PRO A 215 8.98 7.61 23.34
C PRO A 215 7.80 6.65 23.11
N GLY A 216 7.52 5.83 24.13
CA GLY A 216 6.37 4.92 24.13
C GLY A 216 6.62 3.66 23.31
N ILE A 217 5.59 3.21 22.59
CA ILE A 217 5.65 1.98 21.80
C ILE A 217 6.67 2.07 20.66
N GLU A 218 7.36 0.97 20.38
CA GLU A 218 8.31 0.89 19.26
C GLU A 218 7.55 0.83 17.92
N PRO A 219 7.89 1.68 16.94
CA PRO A 219 7.31 1.60 15.60
C PRO A 219 7.65 0.29 14.92
N GLN A 220 6.66 -0.39 14.34
CA GLN A 220 6.81 -1.66 13.66
C GLN A 220 6.79 -1.47 12.15
N PHE A 221 7.73 -2.08 11.44
CA PHE A 221 7.71 -2.06 9.97
C PHE A 221 6.53 -2.88 9.46
N PHE A 222 5.73 -2.27 8.59
CA PHE A 222 4.60 -2.90 7.93
C PHE A 222 4.96 -3.22 6.48
N PHE A 223 4.96 -4.50 6.15
CA PHE A 223 5.18 -4.97 4.79
C PHE A 223 3.93 -5.67 4.28
N ALA A 224 3.19 -5.01 3.38
CA ALA A 224 1.90 -5.52 2.89
C ALA A 224 1.94 -6.99 2.41
N PRO A 225 2.98 -7.47 1.70
CA PRO A 225 3.03 -8.88 1.32
C PRO A 225 3.04 -9.89 2.47
N ASP A 226 3.48 -9.53 3.67
CA ASP A 226 3.46 -10.41 4.85
C ASP A 226 2.03 -10.62 5.38
N HIS A 227 1.10 -9.74 5.01
CA HIS A 227 -0.30 -9.76 5.42
C HIS A 227 -1.26 -10.09 4.25
N TRP A 228 -0.72 -10.55 3.11
CA TRP A 228 -1.52 -10.98 1.97
C TRP A 228 -1.96 -12.44 2.13
N ASP A 229 -3.26 -12.65 2.31
CA ASP A 229 -3.88 -13.96 2.51
C ASP A 229 -5.04 -14.20 1.50
N PRO A 230 -5.56 -15.44 1.40
CA PRO A 230 -6.67 -15.74 0.49
C PRO A 230 -7.97 -14.94 0.77
N GLU A 231 -8.20 -14.50 2.00
CA GLU A 231 -9.38 -13.68 2.32
C GLU A 231 -9.21 -12.25 1.80
N ALA A 232 -8.00 -11.69 1.89
CA ALA A 232 -7.65 -10.41 1.29
C ALA A 232 -7.79 -10.46 -0.23
N GLU A 233 -7.34 -11.55 -0.85
CA GLU A 233 -7.49 -11.78 -2.29
C GLU A 233 -8.96 -11.85 -2.72
N ALA A 234 -9.81 -12.52 -1.94
CA ALA A 234 -11.24 -12.62 -2.22
C ALA A 234 -11.99 -11.29 -2.07
N ALA A 235 -11.59 -10.44 -1.11
CA ALA A 235 -12.23 -9.14 -0.85
C ALA A 235 -11.74 -8.02 -1.79
N LEU A 236 -10.60 -8.21 -2.45
CA LEU A 236 -9.96 -7.21 -3.30
C LEU A 236 -10.88 -6.64 -4.41
N PRO A 237 -11.70 -7.43 -5.13
CA PRO A 237 -12.52 -6.88 -6.21
C PRO A 237 -13.61 -5.91 -5.79
N GLU A 238 -14.15 -6.08 -4.59
CA GLU A 238 -15.11 -5.13 -4.04
C GLU A 238 -14.39 -3.85 -3.57
N ALA A 239 -13.21 -4.00 -2.97
CA ALA A 239 -12.45 -2.86 -2.46
C ALA A 239 -11.85 -1.97 -3.56
N TRP A 240 -11.46 -2.55 -4.70
CA TRP A 240 -10.84 -1.83 -5.82
C TRP A 240 -11.83 -1.01 -6.65
N ARG A 241 -13.11 -1.44 -6.72
CA ARG A 241 -14.18 -0.70 -7.39
C ARG A 241 -14.58 0.56 -6.61
#